data_AF-A0A6P8MDV5-F1
#
_entry.id   AF-A0A6P8MDV5-F1
#
_cell.length_a   1.000
_cell.length_b   1.000
_cell.length_c   1.000
_cell.angle_alpha   90.00
_cell.angle_beta   90.00
_cell.angle_gamma   90.00
#
_symmetry.space_group_name_H-M   'P 1'
#
loop_
_entity.id
_entity.type
_entity.pdbx_description
1 polymer ?
#
loop_
_entity_poly.entity_id
_entity_poly.type
_entity_poly.pdbx_seq_one_letter_code
_entity_poly.pdbx_strand_id
1 'polypeptide(L)'
;MAIDNRTTIGEDVAQLESEQKKQTWELTCVTFVLQNLVYKMGIFEPKAKDSKIKTQMAVGNRTTIGEDVAQLESEQKNEEEFLQNMLQYIESIVCMGVQHNNLQNLKFIFIHVNWFYRRDIGINKCDFCLAEFAFAEFSIQNGIFTFNNLVYKVVFKTYTVIILKVKIPLGWRRDALETSQETHPITMKLDDGECEFALMYDKFSTIMKTNRTGRKFPALFTMKDLCPVVESLLQRLNEGSSEPIDDYLIYSIETLFADLRNAAVRIVDDRSIPLVVAEMEFAKDLSSTRGFECEFHKTAANP
;
A
#
# COMPACT_ATOMS: atom_id res chain seq x y z
N MET A 1 -60.23 -21.45 -54.55
CA MET A 1 -59.54 -20.17 -54.31
C MET A 1 -59.39 -20.03 -52.80
N ALA A 2 -58.22 -20.42 -52.27
CA ALA A 2 -57.82 -20.17 -50.89
C ALA A 2 -56.29 -20.14 -50.89
N ILE A 3 -55.74 -18.97 -50.60
CA ILE A 3 -54.31 -18.66 -50.61
C ILE A 3 -53.75 -19.06 -49.24
N ASP A 4 -52.67 -19.81 -49.26
CA ASP A 4 -51.92 -20.29 -48.11
C ASP A 4 -51.04 -19.16 -47.56
N ASN A 5 -51.50 -18.51 -46.47
CA ASN A 5 -50.79 -17.42 -45.77
C ASN A 5 -50.29 -17.93 -44.41
N ARG A 6 -49.29 -18.82 -44.40
CA ARG A 6 -48.77 -19.40 -43.14
C ARG A 6 -47.27 -19.27 -42.90
N THR A 7 -46.57 -18.36 -43.58
CA THR A 7 -45.10 -18.25 -43.44
C THR A 7 -44.57 -16.86 -43.11
N THR A 8 -45.41 -15.92 -42.65
CA THR A 8 -44.98 -14.55 -42.31
C THR A 8 -45.38 -14.08 -40.91
N ILE A 9 -45.90 -14.96 -40.04
CA ILE A 9 -46.36 -14.58 -38.69
C ILE A 9 -45.35 -15.02 -37.59
N GLY A 10 -44.41 -15.92 -37.90
CA GLY A 10 -43.47 -16.47 -36.91
C GLY A 10 -42.27 -15.58 -36.57
N GLU A 11 -41.81 -14.74 -37.51
CA GLU A 11 -40.62 -13.90 -37.30
C GLU A 11 -40.95 -12.54 -36.66
N ASP A 12 -42.15 -11.99 -36.93
CA ASP A 12 -42.62 -10.73 -36.32
C ASP A 12 -42.93 -10.87 -34.81
N VAL A 13 -43.40 -12.04 -34.36
CA VAL A 13 -43.71 -12.26 -32.93
C VAL A 13 -42.43 -12.37 -32.08
N ALA A 14 -41.35 -12.91 -32.64
CA ALA A 14 -40.06 -13.01 -31.94
C ALA A 14 -39.36 -11.64 -31.83
N GLN A 15 -39.51 -10.75 -32.82
CA GLN A 15 -39.00 -9.37 -32.72
C GLN A 15 -39.82 -8.51 -31.74
N LEU A 16 -41.16 -8.63 -31.76
CA LEU A 16 -42.05 -7.93 -30.83
C LEU A 16 -41.86 -8.36 -29.36
N GLU A 17 -41.60 -9.64 -29.09
CA GLU A 17 -41.29 -10.12 -27.73
C GLU A 17 -39.90 -9.66 -27.25
N SER A 18 -38.95 -9.43 -28.17
CA SER A 18 -37.61 -8.90 -27.83
C SER A 18 -37.62 -7.39 -27.54
N GLU A 19 -38.49 -6.63 -28.21
CA GLU A 19 -38.67 -5.20 -27.98
C GLU A 19 -39.56 -4.91 -26.76
N GLN A 20 -40.57 -5.74 -26.47
CA GLN A 20 -41.28 -5.67 -25.19
C GLN A 20 -40.37 -6.02 -24.01
N LYS A 21 -39.48 -7.01 -24.13
CA LYS A 21 -38.50 -7.30 -23.08
C LYS A 21 -37.47 -6.17 -22.91
N LYS A 22 -37.02 -5.50 -23.98
CA LYS A 22 -36.14 -4.31 -23.86
C LYS A 22 -36.82 -3.12 -23.18
N GLN A 23 -38.08 -2.83 -23.49
CA GLN A 23 -38.83 -1.76 -22.81
C GLN A 23 -39.18 -2.07 -21.35
N THR A 24 -39.29 -3.35 -20.98
CA THR A 24 -39.57 -3.74 -19.58
C THR A 24 -38.32 -3.68 -18.68
N TRP A 25 -37.11 -3.67 -19.25
CA TRP A 25 -35.84 -3.49 -18.51
C TRP A 25 -35.44 -2.02 -18.34
N GLU A 26 -35.84 -1.11 -19.25
CA GLU A 26 -35.55 0.33 -19.10
C GLU A 26 -36.49 1.05 -18.10
N LEU A 27 -37.67 0.51 -17.82
CA LEU A 27 -38.60 1.06 -16.81
C LEU A 27 -38.36 0.53 -15.38
N THR A 28 -37.55 -0.52 -15.20
CA THR A 28 -37.17 -1.02 -13.86
C THR A 28 -35.88 -0.38 -13.31
N CYS A 29 -35.01 0.18 -14.16
CA CYS A 29 -33.82 0.93 -13.72
C CYS A 29 -34.09 2.39 -13.31
N VAL A 30 -35.10 3.05 -13.89
CA VAL A 30 -35.43 4.45 -13.55
C VAL A 30 -36.23 4.56 -12.25
N THR A 31 -36.94 3.50 -11.84
CA THR A 31 -37.78 3.51 -10.63
C THR A 31 -36.99 3.13 -9.35
N PHE A 32 -35.87 2.41 -9.46
CA PHE A 32 -35.04 2.05 -8.29
C PHE A 32 -34.06 3.17 -7.87
N VAL A 33 -33.72 4.08 -8.79
CA VAL A 33 -32.86 5.25 -8.51
C VAL A 33 -33.66 6.42 -7.87
N LEU A 34 -34.95 6.54 -8.18
CA LEU A 34 -35.80 7.61 -7.62
C LEU A 34 -36.42 7.28 -6.25
N GLN A 35 -36.43 6.02 -5.82
CA GLN A 35 -36.97 5.64 -4.51
C GLN A 35 -35.92 5.66 -3.38
N ASN A 36 -34.62 5.65 -3.71
CA ASN A 36 -33.53 5.86 -2.75
C ASN A 36 -33.13 7.34 -2.58
N LEU A 37 -33.60 8.24 -3.45
CA LEU A 37 -33.39 9.69 -3.32
C LEU A 37 -34.49 10.40 -2.51
N VAL A 38 -35.66 9.78 -2.34
CA VAL A 38 -36.76 10.35 -1.53
C VAL A 38 -36.73 9.85 -0.07
N TYR A 39 -36.05 8.75 0.25
CA TYR A 39 -35.89 8.27 1.64
C TYR A 39 -34.73 8.95 2.41
N LYS A 40 -33.94 9.81 1.75
CA LYS A 40 -32.92 10.67 2.40
C LYS A 40 -33.31 12.15 2.50
N MET A 41 -34.55 12.50 2.16
CA MET A 41 -35.07 13.88 2.13
C MET A 41 -36.40 14.01 2.91
N GLY A 42 -36.56 13.28 4.02
CA GLY A 42 -37.84 13.20 4.74
C GLY A 42 -37.81 13.22 6.26
N ILE A 43 -36.64 13.34 6.92
CA ILE A 43 -36.54 13.52 8.38
C ILE A 43 -35.31 14.36 8.73
N PHE A 44 -35.27 15.64 8.36
CA PHE A 44 -34.31 16.59 8.94
C PHE A 44 -34.82 18.05 8.96
N GLU A 45 -36.12 18.24 9.18
CA GLU A 45 -36.68 19.55 9.55
C GLU A 45 -37.24 19.44 10.97
N PRO A 46 -36.36 19.49 11.99
CA PRO A 46 -36.25 20.72 12.78
C PRO A 46 -34.83 21.02 13.31
N LYS A 47 -33.76 20.38 12.80
CA LYS A 47 -32.37 20.61 13.27
C LYS A 47 -31.53 21.56 12.39
N ALA A 48 -32.04 21.97 11.24
CA ALA A 48 -31.33 22.86 10.31
C ALA A 48 -31.47 24.37 10.63
N LYS A 49 -32.32 24.75 11.60
CA LYS A 49 -32.44 26.15 12.04
C LYS A 49 -31.44 26.54 13.14
N ASP A 50 -30.97 25.58 13.94
CA ASP A 50 -29.97 25.83 14.98
C ASP A 50 -28.52 25.76 14.46
N SER A 51 -28.27 25.08 13.33
CA SER A 51 -26.95 25.05 12.69
C SER A 51 -26.63 26.36 11.95
N LYS A 52 -27.62 27.02 11.33
CA LYS A 52 -27.41 28.30 10.63
C LYS A 52 -26.86 29.41 11.54
N ILE A 53 -27.14 29.38 12.84
CA ILE A 53 -26.66 30.38 13.80
C ILE A 53 -25.22 30.04 14.27
N LYS A 54 -24.80 28.77 14.25
CA LYS A 54 -23.41 28.38 14.57
C LYS A 54 -22.45 28.42 13.38
N THR A 55 -22.93 28.25 12.15
CA THR A 55 -22.08 28.28 10.94
C THR A 55 -21.70 29.69 10.50
N GLN A 56 -22.38 30.75 10.97
CA GLN A 56 -22.00 32.14 10.68
C GLN A 56 -20.72 32.60 11.41
N MET A 57 -20.13 31.79 12.28
CA MET A 57 -18.93 32.17 13.05
C MET A 57 -17.66 31.35 12.73
N ALA A 58 -17.68 30.46 11.75
CA ALA A 58 -16.50 29.74 11.30
C ALA A 58 -16.39 29.82 9.77
N VAL A 59 -15.98 30.99 9.28
CA VAL A 59 -15.69 31.25 7.86
C VAL A 59 -14.30 30.67 7.54
N GLY A 60 -14.25 29.38 7.24
CA GLY A 60 -13.10 28.74 6.60
C GLY A 60 -13.33 28.63 5.10
N ASN A 61 -12.32 28.93 4.28
CA ASN A 61 -12.38 28.73 2.84
C ASN A 61 -12.45 27.22 2.56
N ARG A 62 -13.36 26.80 1.66
CA ARG A 62 -13.51 25.39 1.26
C ARG A 62 -13.33 25.21 -0.24
N THR A 63 -12.80 24.05 -0.65
CA THR A 63 -12.66 23.68 -2.07
C THR A 63 -14.03 23.43 -2.73
N THR A 64 -14.06 23.31 -4.06
CA THR A 64 -15.28 22.99 -4.83
C THR A 64 -15.89 21.63 -4.49
N ILE A 65 -15.13 20.74 -3.84
CA ILE A 65 -15.58 19.44 -3.31
C ILE A 65 -15.82 19.45 -1.80
N GLY A 66 -15.71 20.62 -1.15
CA GLY A 66 -16.10 20.84 0.24
C GLY A 66 -15.02 20.56 1.29
N GLU A 67 -13.76 20.35 0.88
CA GLU A 67 -12.62 20.20 1.78
C GLU A 67 -12.19 21.55 2.35
N ASP A 68 -11.68 21.58 3.58
CA ASP A 68 -11.17 22.81 4.18
C ASP A 68 -9.80 23.17 3.58
N VAL A 69 -9.68 24.37 3.00
CA VAL A 69 -8.45 24.84 2.37
C VAL A 69 -7.32 24.93 3.39
N ALA A 70 -7.61 25.34 4.62
CA ALA A 70 -6.59 25.43 5.68
C ALA A 70 -6.06 24.04 6.07
N GLN A 71 -6.90 23.02 5.99
CA GLN A 71 -6.49 21.64 6.24
C GLN A 71 -5.55 21.14 5.12
N LEU A 72 -5.90 21.38 3.86
CA LEU A 72 -5.09 20.99 2.71
C LEU A 72 -3.71 21.67 2.70
N GLU A 73 -3.66 22.98 2.98
CA GLU A 73 -2.39 23.70 3.08
C GLU A 73 -1.50 23.15 4.20
N SER A 74 -2.11 22.75 5.33
CA SER A 74 -1.37 22.12 6.42
C SER A 74 -0.87 20.72 6.05
N GLU A 75 -1.68 19.92 5.34
CA GLU A 75 -1.31 18.59 4.85
C GLU A 75 -0.13 18.70 3.88
N GLN A 76 -0.21 19.61 2.90
CA GLN A 76 0.89 19.88 1.96
C GLN A 76 2.18 20.31 2.68
N LYS A 77 2.08 21.23 3.65
CA LYS A 77 3.25 21.66 4.43
C LYS A 77 3.88 20.50 5.21
N ASN A 78 3.07 19.63 5.79
CA ASN A 78 3.56 18.47 6.53
C ASN A 78 4.27 17.48 5.60
N GLU A 79 3.75 17.26 4.39
CA GLU A 79 4.40 16.41 3.38
C GLU A 79 5.74 17.01 2.93
N GLU A 80 5.81 18.32 2.71
CA GLU A 80 7.06 19.01 2.36
C GLU A 80 8.09 18.92 3.49
N GLU A 81 7.68 19.17 4.74
CA GLU A 81 8.56 19.03 5.91
C GLU A 81 9.05 17.59 6.08
N PHE A 82 8.17 16.60 5.88
CA PHE A 82 8.52 15.19 5.93
C PHE A 82 9.56 14.82 4.87
N LEU A 83 9.37 15.29 3.63
CA LEU A 83 10.31 15.07 2.54
C LEU A 83 11.67 15.67 2.83
N GLN A 84 11.73 16.90 3.34
CA GLN A 84 12.99 17.55 3.72
C GLN A 84 13.70 16.82 4.87
N ASN A 85 12.94 16.38 5.87
CA ASN A 85 13.48 15.58 6.98
C ASN A 85 14.05 14.25 6.50
N MET A 86 13.38 13.59 5.55
CA MET A 86 13.87 12.37 4.91
C MET A 86 15.19 12.61 4.18
N LEU A 87 15.25 13.62 3.31
CA LEU A 87 16.44 13.95 2.54
C LEU A 87 17.62 14.26 3.47
N GLN A 88 17.40 15.11 4.48
CA GLN A 88 18.43 15.47 5.45
C GLN A 88 18.89 14.26 6.28
N TYR A 89 17.97 13.37 6.67
CA TYR A 89 18.32 12.15 7.39
C TYR A 89 19.22 11.24 6.56
N ILE A 90 18.82 10.96 5.31
CA ILE A 90 19.56 10.07 4.40
C ILE A 90 20.94 10.67 4.10
N GLU A 91 20.99 11.96 3.75
CA GLU A 91 22.25 12.65 3.49
C GLU A 91 23.18 12.57 4.72
N SER A 92 22.64 12.79 5.92
CA SER A 92 23.41 12.74 7.17
C SER A 92 24.01 11.35 7.42
N ILE A 93 23.21 10.28 7.33
CA ILE A 93 23.72 8.92 7.59
C ILE A 93 24.76 8.49 6.55
N VAL A 94 24.55 8.84 5.27
CA VAL A 94 25.45 8.51 4.17
C VAL A 94 26.76 9.29 4.30
N CYS A 95 26.68 10.60 4.56
CA CYS A 95 27.85 11.45 4.78
C CYS A 95 28.69 10.96 5.96
N MET A 96 28.08 10.62 7.09
CA MET A 96 28.80 10.03 8.24
C MET A 96 29.46 8.71 7.85
N GLY A 97 28.77 7.86 7.08
CA GLY A 97 29.34 6.62 6.56
C GLY A 97 30.59 6.85 5.71
N VAL A 98 30.59 7.86 4.83
CA VAL A 98 31.76 8.23 4.02
C VAL A 98 32.88 8.79 4.90
N GLN A 99 32.57 9.75 5.77
CA GLN A 99 33.56 10.41 6.64
C GLN A 99 34.32 9.43 7.55
N HIS A 100 33.64 8.38 8.02
CA HIS A 100 34.23 7.35 8.86
C HIS A 100 34.72 6.11 8.09
N ASN A 101 34.75 6.15 6.75
CA ASN A 101 35.10 5.03 5.88
C ASN A 101 34.34 3.74 6.22
N ASN A 102 33.06 3.90 6.59
CA ASN A 102 32.18 2.84 7.08
C ASN A 102 30.90 2.70 6.24
N LEU A 103 30.84 3.38 5.08
CA LEU A 103 29.70 3.36 4.16
C LEU A 103 29.26 1.91 3.84
N GLN A 104 30.23 1.01 3.64
CA GLN A 104 29.97 -0.38 3.29
C GLN A 104 29.26 -1.19 4.38
N ASN A 105 29.43 -0.80 5.65
CA ASN A 105 28.89 -1.52 6.81
C ASN A 105 27.60 -0.87 7.36
N LEU A 106 27.16 0.24 6.77
CA LEU A 106 25.88 0.84 7.15
C LEU A 106 24.77 -0.18 6.92
N LYS A 107 23.89 -0.29 7.90
CA LYS A 107 22.75 -1.21 7.91
C LYS A 107 21.48 -0.43 7.62
N PHE A 108 20.70 -0.94 6.69
CA PHE A 108 19.41 -0.39 6.30
C PHE A 108 18.35 -1.47 6.48
N ILE A 109 17.16 -1.09 6.95
CA ILE A 109 16.03 -2.02 7.10
C ILE A 109 15.06 -1.76 5.96
N PHE A 110 14.94 -2.72 5.06
CA PHE A 110 14.01 -2.67 3.94
C PHE A 110 12.71 -3.36 4.32
N ILE A 111 11.58 -2.82 3.88
CA ILE A 111 10.25 -3.39 4.11
C ILE A 111 9.43 -3.34 2.83
N HIS A 112 8.72 -4.43 2.56
CA HIS A 112 7.83 -4.56 1.41
C HIS A 112 6.52 -5.20 1.86
N VAL A 113 5.40 -4.76 1.28
CA VAL A 113 4.07 -5.22 1.66
C VAL A 113 3.22 -5.44 0.43
N ASN A 114 2.78 -6.68 0.26
CA ASN A 114 1.75 -7.08 -0.68
C ASN A 114 0.37 -6.94 -0.02
N TRP A 115 -0.63 -6.55 -0.80
CA TRP A 115 -1.99 -6.30 -0.31
C TRP A 115 -3.03 -6.77 -1.32
N PHE A 116 -4.19 -7.21 -0.83
CA PHE A 116 -5.31 -7.68 -1.64
C PHE A 116 -6.18 -6.54 -2.15
N TYR A 117 -6.63 -5.65 -1.26
CA TYR A 117 -7.49 -4.53 -1.64
C TYR A 117 -7.25 -3.31 -0.75
N ARG A 118 -7.56 -2.12 -1.28
CA ARG A 118 -7.52 -0.84 -0.57
C ARG A 118 -8.94 -0.41 -0.25
N ARG A 119 -9.16 0.09 0.96
CA ARG A 119 -10.43 0.64 1.42
C ARG A 119 -10.24 2.10 1.84
N ASP A 120 -11.00 3.01 1.25
CA ASP A 120 -11.02 4.39 1.73
C ASP A 120 -11.91 4.48 2.98
N ILE A 121 -11.33 4.96 4.08
CA ILE A 121 -11.98 5.08 5.40
C ILE A 121 -12.32 6.53 5.77
N GLY A 122 -11.93 7.50 4.93
CA GLY A 122 -12.20 8.91 5.09
C GLY A 122 -11.54 9.74 3.99
N ILE A 123 -11.64 11.06 4.10
CA ILE A 123 -10.91 11.99 3.22
C ILE A 123 -9.42 11.76 3.45
N ASN A 124 -8.67 11.47 2.39
CA ASN A 124 -7.23 11.19 2.40
C ASN A 124 -6.79 10.07 3.36
N LYS A 125 -7.68 9.17 3.78
CA LYS A 125 -7.35 8.03 4.63
C LYS A 125 -7.75 6.72 3.98
N CYS A 126 -6.79 5.83 3.87
CA CYS A 126 -6.99 4.49 3.33
C CYS A 126 -6.49 3.42 4.30
N ASP A 127 -7.15 2.27 4.28
CA ASP A 127 -6.79 1.05 5.00
C ASP A 127 -6.54 -0.05 3.96
N PHE A 128 -5.55 -0.91 4.21
CA PHE A 128 -5.13 -1.94 3.26
C PHE A 128 -5.38 -3.33 3.82
N CYS A 129 -5.95 -4.21 3.00
CA CYS A 129 -6.03 -5.62 3.34
C CYS A 129 -4.72 -6.32 2.98
N LEU A 130 -3.82 -6.42 3.96
CA LEU A 130 -2.47 -6.97 3.75
C LEU A 130 -2.52 -8.46 3.37
N ALA A 131 -1.68 -8.86 2.42
CA ALA A 131 -1.55 -10.23 1.93
C ALA A 131 -0.25 -10.87 2.42
N GLU A 132 0.86 -10.15 2.32
CA GLU A 132 2.17 -10.59 2.76
C GLU A 132 3.01 -9.37 3.10
N PHE A 133 3.93 -9.49 4.05
CA PHE A 133 4.99 -8.52 4.17
C PHE A 133 6.34 -9.19 4.42
N ALA A 134 7.39 -8.50 4.01
CA ALA A 134 8.75 -8.92 4.24
C ALA A 134 9.58 -7.74 4.75
N PHE A 135 10.51 -8.03 5.65
CA PHE A 135 11.56 -7.08 6.01
C PHE A 135 12.94 -7.73 5.88
N ALA A 136 13.94 -6.91 5.56
CA ALA A 136 15.31 -7.35 5.35
C ALA A 136 16.31 -6.34 5.91
N GLU A 137 17.37 -6.80 6.58
CA GLU A 137 18.55 -5.96 6.84
C GLU A 137 19.53 -6.06 5.68
N PHE A 138 19.92 -4.91 5.14
CA PHE A 138 20.85 -4.78 4.04
C PHE A 138 22.07 -3.95 4.44
N SER A 139 23.25 -4.36 3.97
CA SER A 139 24.46 -3.54 3.95
C SER A 139 25.18 -3.73 2.62
N ILE A 140 25.96 -2.76 2.18
CA ILE A 140 26.70 -2.88 0.90
C ILE A 140 27.73 -4.01 0.99
N GLN A 141 28.40 -4.18 2.13
CA GLN A 141 29.43 -5.20 2.32
C GLN A 141 28.85 -6.62 2.27
N ASN A 142 27.75 -6.86 3.00
CA ASN A 142 27.21 -8.21 3.19
C ASN A 142 25.99 -8.51 2.32
N GLY A 143 25.49 -7.52 1.57
CA GLY A 143 24.20 -7.59 0.90
C GLY A 143 23.05 -7.76 1.89
N ILE A 144 22.05 -8.56 1.50
CA ILE A 144 21.02 -9.07 2.42
C ILE A 144 21.64 -10.21 3.21
N PHE A 145 21.68 -10.09 4.54
CA PHE A 145 22.26 -11.11 5.42
C PHE A 145 21.59 -12.48 5.23
N THR A 146 22.19 -13.35 4.41
CA THR A 146 21.73 -14.71 4.14
C THR A 146 22.84 -15.68 4.55
N PHE A 147 22.85 -16.13 5.81
CA PHE A 147 23.77 -17.18 6.26
C PHE A 147 23.25 -18.54 5.81
N ASN A 148 23.65 -18.97 4.61
CA ASN A 148 23.64 -20.37 4.22
C ASN A 148 25.09 -20.79 3.97
N ASN A 149 25.81 -21.16 5.04
CA ASN A 149 26.70 -22.32 5.06
C ASN A 149 27.44 -22.45 6.40
N LEU A 150 27.34 -23.65 6.96
CA LEU A 150 28.17 -24.25 8.02
C LEU A 150 27.88 -23.90 9.50
N VAL A 151 27.25 -24.89 10.16
CA VAL A 151 27.72 -25.51 11.41
C VAL A 151 27.62 -24.65 12.70
N TYR A 152 26.50 -24.88 13.40
CA TYR A 152 26.15 -24.57 14.80
C TYR A 152 26.00 -23.11 15.25
N LYS A 153 24.88 -22.87 15.95
CA LYS A 153 24.50 -21.74 16.83
C LYS A 153 23.90 -20.48 16.18
N VAL A 154 22.58 -20.35 16.37
CA VAL A 154 21.77 -19.10 16.32
C VAL A 154 21.91 -18.34 14.99
N VAL A 155 21.28 -18.88 13.95
CA VAL A 155 21.12 -18.21 12.67
C VAL A 155 20.02 -17.14 12.83
N PHE A 156 20.41 -15.87 13.00
CA PHE A 156 19.49 -14.75 12.77
C PHE A 156 19.17 -14.72 11.28
N LYS A 157 18.00 -15.23 10.89
CA LYS A 157 17.45 -14.96 9.56
C LYS A 157 17.02 -13.49 9.55
N THR A 158 17.83 -12.60 8.99
CA THR A 158 17.50 -11.17 8.87
C THR A 158 16.68 -10.88 7.60
N TYR A 159 15.96 -11.88 7.12
CA TYR A 159 14.92 -11.79 6.11
C TYR A 159 13.76 -12.65 6.62
N THR A 160 12.60 -12.02 6.80
CA THR A 160 11.39 -12.71 7.23
C THR A 160 10.28 -12.34 6.28
N VAL A 161 9.56 -13.35 5.80
CA VAL A 161 8.35 -13.21 5.00
C VAL A 161 7.21 -13.77 5.80
N ILE A 162 6.12 -13.03 5.89
CA ILE A 162 4.91 -13.46 6.59
C ILE A 162 3.74 -13.29 5.62
N ILE A 163 3.09 -14.40 5.29
CA ILE A 163 1.86 -14.42 4.51
C ILE A 163 0.70 -14.42 5.49
N LEU A 164 -0.23 -13.48 5.34
CA LEU A 164 -1.35 -13.32 6.25
C LEU A 164 -2.52 -14.23 5.87
N LYS A 165 -3.12 -14.87 6.88
CA LYS A 165 -4.42 -15.52 6.76
C LYS A 165 -5.53 -14.48 6.93
N VAL A 166 -6.12 -14.03 5.82
CA VAL A 166 -7.17 -13.01 5.83
C VAL A 166 -8.48 -13.54 5.26
N LYS A 167 -9.60 -13.21 5.93
CA LYS A 167 -10.95 -13.44 5.41
C LYS A 167 -11.40 -12.20 4.64
N ILE A 168 -11.50 -12.33 3.33
CA ILE A 168 -11.94 -11.23 2.46
C ILE A 168 -13.44 -10.98 2.66
N PRO A 169 -13.86 -9.78 3.10
CA PRO A 169 -15.27 -9.46 3.30
C PRO A 169 -16.05 -9.44 1.98
N LEU A 170 -17.37 -9.60 2.08
CA LEU A 170 -18.27 -9.46 0.93
C LEU A 170 -18.12 -8.08 0.29
N GLY A 171 -18.14 -8.04 -1.04
CA GLY A 171 -17.95 -6.82 -1.83
C GLY A 171 -16.52 -6.60 -2.34
N TRP A 172 -15.51 -7.15 -1.66
CA TRP A 172 -14.09 -6.89 -1.98
C TRP A 172 -13.41 -7.99 -2.80
N ARG A 173 -14.16 -9.03 -3.17
CA ARG A 173 -13.60 -10.22 -3.82
C ARG A 173 -13.03 -9.93 -5.21
N ARG A 174 -13.63 -9.00 -5.95
CA ARG A 174 -13.16 -8.65 -7.30
C ARG A 174 -11.80 -7.97 -7.23
N ASP A 175 -11.71 -6.87 -6.48
CA ASP A 175 -10.50 -6.08 -6.30
C ASP A 175 -9.36 -6.93 -5.72
N ALA A 176 -9.68 -7.80 -4.76
CA ALA A 176 -8.72 -8.75 -4.20
C ALA A 176 -8.16 -9.74 -5.21
N LEU A 177 -9.00 -10.24 -6.12
CA LEU A 177 -8.59 -11.18 -7.14
C LEU A 177 -7.73 -10.50 -8.21
N GLU A 178 -8.14 -9.31 -8.65
CA GLU A 178 -7.44 -8.51 -9.65
C GLU A 178 -6.04 -8.14 -9.17
N THR A 179 -5.93 -7.51 -7.99
CA THR A 179 -4.65 -7.14 -7.40
C THR A 179 -3.74 -8.35 -7.20
N SER A 180 -4.30 -9.46 -6.68
CA SER A 180 -3.55 -10.70 -6.50
C SER A 180 -2.98 -11.23 -7.81
N GLN A 181 -3.78 -11.24 -8.90
CA GLN A 181 -3.34 -11.73 -10.20
C GLN A 181 -2.28 -10.84 -10.86
N GLU A 182 -2.37 -9.52 -10.65
CA GLU A 182 -1.47 -8.56 -11.27
C GLU A 182 -0.13 -8.43 -10.55
N THR A 183 -0.09 -8.65 -9.23
CA THR A 183 1.07 -8.25 -8.41
C THR A 183 1.81 -9.40 -7.74
N HIS A 184 1.15 -10.29 -7.00
CA HIS A 184 1.81 -11.23 -6.09
C HIS A 184 1.31 -12.69 -6.15
N PRO A 185 0.51 -13.08 -7.14
CA PRO A 185 -0.28 -14.35 -7.18
C PRO A 185 -0.68 -15.06 -5.86
N ILE A 186 -0.94 -14.34 -4.75
CA ILE A 186 -1.28 -14.98 -3.46
C ILE A 186 -2.76 -15.33 -3.45
N THR A 187 -3.09 -16.59 -3.15
CA THR A 187 -4.49 -17.03 -3.11
C THR A 187 -5.23 -16.40 -1.93
N MET A 188 -6.46 -15.92 -2.18
CA MET A 188 -7.34 -15.32 -1.16
C MET A 188 -7.81 -16.31 -0.06
N LYS A 189 -7.56 -17.61 -0.22
CA LYS A 189 -7.94 -18.66 0.74
C LYS A 189 -6.70 -19.46 1.10
N LEU A 190 -5.84 -18.84 1.91
CA LEU A 190 -4.70 -19.54 2.50
C LEU A 190 -5.07 -19.99 3.92
N ASP A 191 -5.06 -21.30 4.16
CA ASP A 191 -5.32 -21.81 5.52
C ASP A 191 -4.10 -21.78 6.44
N ASP A 192 -2.90 -21.75 5.87
CA ASP A 192 -1.61 -21.87 6.56
C ASP A 192 -0.89 -20.51 6.79
N GLY A 193 -1.59 -19.40 6.61
CA GLY A 193 -1.05 -18.06 6.85
C GLY A 193 -1.05 -17.66 8.34
N GLU A 194 -0.21 -16.68 8.69
CA GLU A 194 -0.18 -16.09 10.02
C GLU A 194 -1.38 -15.14 10.21
N CYS A 195 -2.03 -15.20 11.37
CA CYS A 195 -3.11 -14.28 11.71
C CYS A 195 -2.88 -13.54 13.03
N GLU A 196 -1.84 -13.89 13.78
CA GLU A 196 -1.56 -13.31 15.09
C GLU A 196 -0.60 -12.12 14.97
N PHE A 197 -1.15 -10.90 14.95
CA PHE A 197 -0.36 -9.66 14.84
C PHE A 197 0.62 -9.46 16.00
N ALA A 198 0.32 -9.98 17.20
CA ALA A 198 1.26 -9.94 18.33
C ALA A 198 2.57 -10.69 18.01
N LEU A 199 2.45 -11.90 17.46
CA LEU A 199 3.60 -12.74 17.10
C LEU A 199 4.41 -12.11 15.94
N MET A 200 3.70 -11.48 15.00
CA MET A 200 4.32 -10.70 13.92
C MET A 200 5.08 -9.47 14.47
N TYR A 201 4.49 -8.76 15.43
CA TYR A 201 5.11 -7.61 16.09
C TYR A 201 6.35 -8.03 16.89
N ASP A 202 6.33 -9.16 17.59
CA ASP A 202 7.50 -9.66 18.33
C ASP A 202 8.70 -9.93 17.40
N LYS A 203 8.46 -10.54 16.24
CA LYS A 203 9.49 -10.77 15.22
C LYS A 203 10.04 -9.45 14.67
N PHE A 204 9.16 -8.53 14.33
CA PHE A 204 9.52 -7.20 13.83
C PHE A 204 10.31 -6.38 14.86
N SER A 205 9.76 -6.25 16.07
CA SER A 205 10.36 -5.47 17.16
C SER A 205 11.73 -6.03 17.58
N THR A 206 11.94 -7.34 17.48
CA THR A 206 13.26 -7.95 17.72
C THR A 206 14.33 -7.34 16.80
N ILE A 207 14.05 -7.21 15.50
CA ILE A 207 14.99 -6.66 14.52
C ILE A 207 15.17 -5.15 14.68
N MET A 208 14.09 -4.44 15.03
CA MET A 208 14.16 -3.01 15.30
C MET A 208 14.98 -2.73 16.56
N LYS A 209 14.82 -3.53 17.61
CA LYS A 209 15.56 -3.42 18.88
C LYS A 209 17.05 -3.74 18.68
N THR A 210 17.42 -4.72 17.83
CA THR A 210 18.83 -5.02 17.53
C THR A 210 19.54 -3.94 16.73
N ASN A 211 18.81 -3.15 15.95
CA ASN A 211 19.34 -2.09 15.10
C ASN A 211 19.12 -0.67 15.66
N ARG A 212 18.76 -0.58 16.95
CA ARG A 212 18.49 0.70 17.61
C ARG A 212 19.78 1.49 17.81
N THR A 213 19.76 2.78 17.45
CA THR A 213 20.86 3.71 17.75
C THR A 213 20.45 4.61 18.92
N GLY A 214 21.04 4.37 20.09
CA GLY A 214 20.67 5.05 21.33
C GLY A 214 19.21 4.77 21.71
N ARG A 215 18.36 5.80 21.67
CA ARG A 215 16.92 5.68 21.97
C ARG A 215 16.03 5.65 20.73
N LYS A 216 16.56 5.80 19.52
CA LYS A 216 15.77 5.86 18.29
C LYS A 216 15.86 4.56 17.50
N PHE A 217 14.73 4.11 16.97
CA PHE A 217 14.68 3.01 16.01
C PHE A 217 15.27 3.45 14.66
N PRO A 218 15.82 2.52 13.87
CA PRO A 218 16.27 2.82 12.52
C PRO A 218 15.06 3.19 11.64
N ALA A 219 15.31 3.99 10.59
CA ALA A 219 14.31 4.21 9.57
C ALA A 219 14.07 2.92 8.77
N LEU A 220 12.83 2.70 8.37
CA LEU A 220 12.41 1.67 7.44
C LEU A 220 12.44 2.26 6.04
N PHE A 221 12.96 1.53 5.07
CA PHE A 221 12.98 1.96 3.67
C PHE A 221 12.08 1.08 2.83
N THR A 222 11.24 1.71 2.01
CA THR A 222 10.30 1.04 1.10
C THR A 222 10.16 1.84 -0.19
N MET A 223 9.47 1.27 -1.18
CA MET A 223 9.12 2.00 -2.40
C MET A 223 8.20 3.18 -2.06
N LYS A 224 8.39 4.32 -2.70
CA LYS A 224 7.60 5.53 -2.42
C LYS A 224 6.09 5.28 -2.43
N ASP A 225 5.62 4.49 -3.39
CA ASP A 225 4.18 4.18 -3.56
C ASP A 225 3.65 3.19 -2.52
N LEU A 226 4.54 2.50 -1.78
CA LEU A 226 4.19 1.55 -0.73
C LEU A 226 4.22 2.14 0.67
N CYS A 227 4.68 3.40 0.84
CA CYS A 227 4.70 4.06 2.16
C CYS A 227 3.35 3.98 2.89
N PRO A 228 2.19 4.30 2.27
CA PRO A 228 0.89 4.23 2.95
C PRO A 228 0.49 2.81 3.35
N VAL A 229 0.93 1.81 2.56
CA VAL A 229 0.67 0.39 2.84
C VAL A 229 1.49 -0.07 4.05
N VAL A 230 2.74 0.37 4.12
CA VAL A 230 3.63 0.11 5.27
C VAL A 230 3.11 0.80 6.53
N GLU A 231 2.64 2.03 6.45
CA GLU A 231 1.99 2.72 7.58
C GLU A 231 0.80 1.91 8.11
N SER A 232 -0.06 1.42 7.22
CA SER A 232 -1.19 0.56 7.58
C SER A 232 -0.74 -0.75 8.24
N LEU A 233 0.35 -1.36 7.78
CA LEU A 233 0.96 -2.52 8.43
C LEU A 233 1.45 -2.21 9.84
N LEU A 234 2.25 -1.14 10.01
CA LEU A 234 2.80 -0.78 11.32
C LEU A 234 1.70 -0.43 12.32
N GLN A 235 0.64 0.24 11.87
CA GLN A 235 -0.53 0.49 12.71
C GLN A 235 -1.14 -0.82 13.23
N ARG A 236 -1.36 -1.81 12.35
CA ARG A 236 -1.93 -3.11 12.75
C ARG A 236 -1.01 -3.93 13.65
N LEU A 237 0.30 -3.87 13.41
CA LEU A 237 1.30 -4.50 14.29
C LEU A 237 1.27 -3.87 15.69
N ASN A 238 1.21 -2.54 15.76
CA ASN A 238 1.12 -1.80 17.02
C ASN A 238 -0.20 -2.10 17.76
N GLU A 239 -1.34 -2.14 17.06
CA GLU A 239 -2.65 -2.52 17.61
C GLU A 239 -2.66 -3.96 18.16
N GLY A 240 -1.89 -4.86 17.55
CA GLY A 240 -1.70 -6.23 18.02
C GLY A 240 -0.76 -6.36 19.22
N SER A 241 -0.04 -5.30 19.57
CA SER A 241 0.91 -5.28 20.69
C SER A 241 0.32 -4.61 21.93
N SER A 242 0.83 -4.96 23.11
CA SER A 242 0.57 -4.21 24.36
C SER A 242 1.62 -3.13 24.63
N GLU A 243 2.58 -2.92 23.72
CA GLU A 243 3.64 -1.93 23.84
C GLU A 243 3.13 -0.53 23.43
N PRO A 244 3.74 0.57 23.93
CA PRO A 244 3.40 1.90 23.46
C PRO A 244 3.67 2.01 21.95
N ILE A 245 2.81 2.75 21.25
CA ILE A 245 2.94 3.00 19.82
C ILE A 245 4.31 3.63 19.56
N ASP A 246 5.13 2.91 18.80
CA ASP A 246 6.44 3.39 18.37
C ASP A 246 6.30 4.24 17.11
N ASP A 247 6.95 5.42 17.12
CA ASP A 247 7.06 6.29 15.95
C ASP A 247 8.16 5.79 15.02
N TYR A 248 7.78 4.93 14.07
CA TYR A 248 8.64 4.45 13.01
C TYR A 248 8.73 5.46 11.86
N LEU A 249 9.95 5.75 11.40
CA LEU A 249 10.18 6.57 10.21
C LEU A 249 10.17 5.65 8.98
N ILE A 250 9.36 6.00 7.96
CA ILE A 250 9.28 5.26 6.70
C ILE A 250 9.79 6.17 5.59
N TYR A 251 10.89 5.79 4.95
CA TYR A 251 11.55 6.59 3.92
C TYR A 251 11.63 5.84 2.59
N SER A 252 11.84 6.62 1.52
CA SER A 252 11.95 6.11 0.15
C SER A 252 13.30 5.42 -0.06
N ILE A 253 13.24 4.19 -0.58
CA ILE A 253 14.43 3.44 -0.99
C ILE A 253 15.08 4.06 -2.22
N GLU A 254 14.31 4.70 -3.10
CA GLU A 254 14.78 5.39 -4.29
C GLU A 254 15.68 6.59 -3.90
N THR A 255 15.28 7.33 -2.87
CA THR A 255 16.08 8.41 -2.30
C THR A 255 17.37 7.89 -1.67
N LEU A 256 17.28 6.81 -0.89
CA LEU A 256 18.45 6.15 -0.33
C LEU A 256 19.41 5.65 -1.42
N PHE A 257 18.89 5.05 -2.49
CA PHE A 257 19.66 4.58 -3.63
C PHE A 257 20.43 5.73 -4.31
N ALA A 258 19.77 6.86 -4.56
CA ALA A 258 20.39 8.03 -5.17
C ALA A 258 21.61 8.50 -4.37
N ASP A 259 21.45 8.66 -3.05
CA ASP A 259 22.51 9.15 -2.16
C ASP A 259 23.63 8.14 -2.00
N LEU A 260 23.32 6.85 -1.79
CA LEU A 260 24.33 5.80 -1.69
C LEU A 260 25.14 5.68 -2.98
N ARG A 261 24.48 5.68 -4.15
CA ARG A 261 25.15 5.63 -5.45
C ARG A 261 26.05 6.84 -5.63
N ASN A 262 25.56 8.04 -5.34
CA ASN A 262 26.35 9.27 -5.52
C ASN A 262 27.54 9.31 -4.55
N ALA A 263 27.35 8.90 -3.31
CA ALA A 263 28.43 8.79 -2.33
C ALA A 263 29.49 7.75 -2.73
N ALA A 264 29.07 6.58 -3.22
CA ALA A 264 29.97 5.54 -3.70
C ALA A 264 30.75 5.98 -4.94
N VAL A 265 30.09 6.66 -5.89
CA VAL A 265 30.75 7.14 -7.12
C VAL A 265 31.77 8.23 -6.80
N ARG A 266 31.48 9.14 -5.85
CA ARG A 266 32.43 10.19 -5.41
C ARG A 266 33.78 9.66 -4.92
N ILE A 267 33.87 8.39 -4.54
CA ILE A 267 35.14 7.74 -4.18
C ILE A 267 36.05 7.57 -5.42
N VAL A 268 35.47 7.42 -6.60
CA VAL A 268 36.16 7.09 -7.86
C VAL A 268 36.05 8.22 -8.90
N ASP A 269 34.97 9.00 -8.89
CA ASP A 269 34.59 9.98 -9.90
C ASP A 269 33.63 11.04 -9.33
N ASP A 270 33.73 12.30 -9.74
CA ASP A 270 32.93 13.41 -9.21
C ASP A 270 31.55 13.56 -9.89
N ARG A 271 31.12 12.55 -10.66
CA ARG A 271 29.81 12.54 -11.34
C ARG A 271 28.68 12.08 -10.42
N SER A 272 27.87 13.02 -9.93
CA SER A 272 26.58 12.75 -9.29
C SER A 272 25.42 12.78 -10.28
N ILE A 273 24.40 11.96 -10.04
CA ILE A 273 23.13 12.01 -10.78
C ILE A 273 22.03 12.67 -9.92
N PRO A 274 21.09 13.43 -10.52
CA PRO A 274 19.91 13.92 -9.81
C PRO A 274 19.01 12.78 -9.33
N LEU A 275 18.21 13.03 -8.27
CA LEU A 275 17.26 12.06 -7.71
C LEU A 275 16.32 11.48 -8.78
N VAL A 276 15.75 12.33 -9.65
CA VAL A 276 14.84 11.89 -10.73
C VAL A 276 15.50 10.85 -11.65
N VAL A 277 16.79 11.01 -11.95
CA VAL A 277 17.53 10.04 -12.78
C VAL A 277 17.74 8.75 -12.00
N ALA A 278 18.07 8.84 -10.70
CA ALA A 278 18.22 7.67 -9.85
C ALA A 278 16.91 6.87 -9.71
N GLU A 279 15.77 7.55 -9.54
CA GLU A 279 14.44 6.94 -9.53
C GLU A 279 14.16 6.21 -10.84
N MET A 280 14.46 6.83 -11.99
CA MET A 280 14.30 6.20 -13.30
C MET A 280 15.22 4.98 -13.48
N GLU A 281 16.47 5.04 -13.01
CA GLU A 281 17.37 3.90 -13.05
C GLU A 281 16.92 2.78 -12.10
N PHE A 282 16.42 3.12 -10.92
CA PHE A 282 15.91 2.15 -9.94
C PHE A 282 14.65 1.43 -10.47
N ALA A 283 13.79 2.15 -11.19
CA ALA A 283 12.59 1.61 -11.82
C ALA A 283 12.87 0.71 -13.04
N LYS A 284 14.10 0.71 -13.60
CA LYS A 284 14.49 -0.23 -14.65
C LYS A 284 14.65 -1.61 -14.03
N ASP A 285 13.54 -2.33 -14.06
CA ASP A 285 13.37 -3.62 -13.42
C ASP A 285 14.45 -4.65 -13.83
N LEU A 286 15.14 -5.21 -12.84
CA LEU A 286 16.03 -6.37 -12.98
C LEU A 286 15.32 -7.69 -12.60
N SER A 287 13.97 -7.71 -12.58
CA SER A 287 13.07 -8.82 -12.19
C SER A 287 13.31 -10.19 -12.84
N SER A 288 14.30 -10.33 -13.72
CA SER A 288 14.70 -11.64 -14.24
C SER A 288 15.40 -12.55 -13.22
N THR A 289 15.67 -12.05 -12.01
CA THR A 289 16.47 -12.77 -11.00
C THR A 289 15.62 -13.74 -10.19
N ARG A 290 15.60 -15.01 -10.59
CA ARG A 290 14.95 -16.11 -9.84
C ARG A 290 15.81 -16.60 -8.67
N GLY A 291 15.19 -17.10 -7.61
CA GLY A 291 15.85 -17.81 -6.51
C GLY A 291 15.81 -17.13 -5.14
N PHE A 292 15.26 -15.92 -5.06
CA PHE A 292 15.11 -15.14 -3.81
C PHE A 292 13.66 -15.04 -3.32
N GLU A 293 12.73 -15.67 -4.02
CA GLU A 293 11.31 -15.66 -3.68
C GLU A 293 11.03 -16.47 -2.40
N CYS A 294 9.91 -16.20 -1.74
CA CYS A 294 9.48 -17.05 -0.62
C CYS A 294 9.03 -18.43 -1.14
N GLU A 295 8.99 -19.44 -0.27
CA GLU A 295 8.65 -20.82 -0.66
C GLU A 295 7.29 -20.95 -1.35
N PHE A 296 6.31 -20.11 -0.95
CA PHE A 296 5.01 -20.03 -1.63
C PHE A 296 5.16 -19.57 -3.09
N HIS A 297 5.88 -18.48 -3.33
CA HIS A 297 6.10 -17.98 -4.68
C HIS A 297 6.99 -18.90 -5.52
N LYS A 298 7.96 -19.61 -4.92
CA LYS A 298 8.78 -20.62 -5.63
C LYS A 298 7.96 -21.80 -6.14
N THR A 299 6.99 -22.25 -5.34
CA THR A 299 6.10 -23.37 -5.69
C THR A 299 4.99 -22.95 -6.64
N ALA A 300 4.44 -21.75 -6.48
CA ALA A 300 3.42 -21.20 -7.39
C ALA A 300 3.97 -20.86 -8.79
N ALA A 301 5.26 -20.50 -8.91
CA ALA A 301 5.89 -20.16 -10.19
C ALA A 301 6.34 -21.36 -11.04
N ASN A 302 6.31 -22.58 -10.49
CA ASN A 302 6.59 -23.84 -11.21
C ASN A 302 5.42 -24.81 -11.03
N PRO A 303 4.29 -24.63 -11.75
CA PRO A 303 3.19 -25.57 -11.74
C PRO A 303 3.55 -26.93 -12.36
#